data_AF-A0A7S3F5G5-F1
#
_entry.id   AF-A0A7S3F5G5-F1
#
_cell.length_a   1.000
_cell.length_b   1.000
_cell.length_c   1.000
_cell.angle_alpha   90.00
_cell.angle_beta   90.00
_cell.angle_gamma   90.00
#
_symmetry.space_group_name_H-M   'P 1'
#
loop_
_entity.id
_entity.type
_entity.pdbx_description
1 polymer ?
#
loop_
_entity_poly.entity_id
_entity_poly.type
_entity_poly.pdbx_seq_one_letter_code
_entity_poly.pdbx_strand_id
1 'polypeptide(L)'
;YDALLATDANFLLGRWLAWARSWGDGEAAKKLLEYGARNQLTLWGPSGQINDYAKKEWAGLVSSYYRPRWAKLFGAASSYLDGGGSQPWSDAMAEYCADVSTSVELPWQKDTTTFPDTPTGDTVALSRKLAAVYA
;
A
#
# COMPACT_ATOMS: atom_id res chain seq x y z
N TYR A 1 -4.94 9.88 -4.65
CA TYR A 1 -5.83 10.42 -3.60
C TYR A 1 -5.24 10.31 -2.19
N ASP A 2 -3.99 9.86 -2.00
CA ASP A 2 -3.33 9.74 -0.68
C ASP A 2 -3.34 11.07 0.12
N ALA A 3 -3.09 12.20 -0.54
CA ALA A 3 -3.17 13.53 0.08
C ALA A 3 -4.56 13.88 0.64
N LEU A 4 -5.65 13.36 0.06
CA LEU A 4 -7.00 13.56 0.60
C LEU A 4 -7.23 12.71 1.85
N LEU A 5 -6.69 11.49 1.88
CA LEU A 5 -6.75 10.65 3.07
C LEU A 5 -5.93 11.26 4.22
N ALA A 6 -4.87 12.01 3.90
CA ALA A 6 -4.00 12.62 4.90
C ALA A 6 -4.69 13.77 5.68
N THR A 7 -5.85 14.26 5.24
CA THR A 7 -6.56 15.38 5.88
C THR A 7 -7.42 14.97 7.06
N ASP A 8 -7.58 13.67 7.35
CA ASP A 8 -8.44 13.16 8.42
C ASP A 8 -7.75 12.06 9.23
N ALA A 9 -7.84 12.14 10.55
CA ALA A 9 -7.15 11.24 11.48
C ALA A 9 -7.58 9.78 11.33
N ASN A 10 -8.79 9.51 10.85
CA ASN A 10 -9.33 8.16 10.71
C ASN A 10 -8.75 7.41 9.50
N PHE A 11 -8.02 8.11 8.63
CA PHE A 11 -7.45 7.56 7.41
C PHE A 11 -5.92 7.56 7.41
N LEU A 12 -5.26 7.62 8.57
CA LEU A 12 -3.80 7.67 8.68
C LEU A 12 -3.20 6.31 9.03
N LEU A 13 -2.34 5.77 8.15
CA LEU A 13 -1.58 4.55 8.44
C LEU A 13 -0.67 4.73 9.67
N GLY A 14 -0.09 5.92 9.85
CA GLY A 14 0.81 6.21 10.96
C GLY A 14 0.18 5.96 12.33
N ARG A 15 -1.10 6.27 12.50
CA ARG A 15 -1.83 6.01 13.76
C ARG A 15 -1.98 4.51 14.04
N TRP A 16 -2.29 3.71 13.02
CA TRP A 16 -2.41 2.26 13.16
C TRP A 16 -1.09 1.61 13.54
N LEU A 17 0.00 1.99 12.86
CA LEU A 17 1.32 1.43 13.15
C LEU A 17 1.85 1.90 14.51
N ALA A 18 1.64 3.18 14.87
CA ALA A 18 1.99 3.69 16.19
C ALA A 18 1.22 2.97 17.30
N TRP A 19 -0.08 2.74 17.09
CA TRP A 19 -0.90 1.94 18.00
C TRP A 19 -0.35 0.52 18.13
N ALA A 20 -0.09 -0.19 17.05
CA ALA A 20 0.48 -1.55 17.13
C ALA A 20 1.80 -1.59 17.90
N ARG A 21 2.71 -0.64 17.64
CA ARG A 21 3.98 -0.50 18.37
C ARG A 21 3.78 -0.19 19.85
N SER A 22 2.72 0.50 20.27
CA SER A 22 2.53 0.84 21.68
C SER A 22 2.24 -0.37 22.58
N TRP A 23 1.87 -1.51 22.00
CA TRP A 23 1.65 -2.77 22.73
C TRP A 23 2.94 -3.58 22.96
N GLY A 24 4.06 -3.18 22.35
CA GLY A 24 5.32 -3.91 22.44
C GLY A 24 6.22 -3.42 23.58
N ASP A 25 6.67 -4.35 24.43
CA ASP A 25 7.73 -4.10 25.41
C ASP A 25 9.12 -4.35 24.80
N GLY A 26 9.91 -3.29 24.66
CA GLY A 26 11.19 -3.31 23.96
C GLY A 26 11.10 -3.32 22.43
N GLU A 27 12.19 -2.92 21.75
CA GLU A 27 12.18 -2.68 20.29
C GLU A 27 11.86 -3.95 19.47
N ALA A 28 12.28 -5.12 19.94
CA ALA A 28 11.99 -6.38 19.26
C ALA A 28 10.48 -6.68 19.22
N ALA A 29 9.77 -6.49 20.34
CA ALA A 29 8.32 -6.68 20.40
C ALA A 29 7.59 -5.65 19.54
N LYS A 30 8.03 -4.38 19.56
CA LYS A 30 7.45 -3.32 18.72
C LYS A 30 7.54 -3.62 17.24
N LYS A 31 8.70 -4.08 16.77
CA LYS A 31 8.89 -4.50 15.36
C LYS A 31 8.03 -5.70 14.99
N LEU A 32 7.91 -6.69 15.87
CA LEU A 32 7.05 -7.86 15.64
C LEU A 32 5.58 -7.47 15.49
N LEU A 33 5.08 -6.59 16.37
CA LEU A 33 3.70 -6.11 16.33
C LEU A 33 3.44 -5.20 15.12
N GLU A 34 4.41 -4.37 14.74
CA GLU A 34 4.32 -3.57 13.51
C GLU A 34 4.28 -4.46 12.26
N TYR A 35 5.13 -5.50 12.19
CA TYR A 35 5.07 -6.50 11.12
C TYR A 35 3.68 -7.14 11.04
N GLY A 36 3.12 -7.57 12.18
CA GLY A 36 1.76 -8.14 12.23
C GLY A 36 0.70 -7.15 11.75
N ALA A 37 0.80 -5.89 12.16
CA ALA A 37 -0.12 -4.82 11.76
C ALA A 37 -0.05 -4.50 10.27
N ARG A 38 1.14 -4.54 9.65
CA ARG A 38 1.34 -4.38 8.20
C ARG A 38 0.82 -5.59 7.43
N ASN A 39 1.16 -6.79 7.88
CA ASN A 39 0.74 -8.04 7.26
C ASN A 39 -0.78 -8.16 7.26
N GLN A 40 -1.47 -7.85 8.37
CA GLN A 40 -2.93 -7.90 8.47
C GLN A 40 -3.63 -7.02 7.42
N LEU A 41 -3.09 -5.84 7.09
CA LEU A 41 -3.71 -4.95 6.10
C LEU A 41 -3.53 -5.42 4.65
N THR A 42 -2.56 -6.31 4.41
CA THR A 42 -2.04 -6.63 3.07
C THR A 42 -2.10 -8.12 2.80
N LEU A 43 -1.00 -8.85 3.03
CA LEU A 43 -0.87 -10.27 2.68
C LEU A 43 -1.67 -11.22 3.58
N TRP A 44 -2.04 -10.78 4.79
CA TRP A 44 -2.80 -11.50 5.82
C TRP A 44 -2.18 -12.82 6.34
N GLY A 45 -1.08 -13.25 5.74
CA GLY A 45 -0.21 -14.29 6.24
C GLY A 45 1.16 -14.22 5.53
N PRO A 46 2.10 -15.13 5.87
CA PRO A 46 3.49 -15.03 5.45
C PRO A 46 3.69 -15.15 3.93
N SER A 47 2.70 -15.67 3.20
CA SER A 47 2.78 -15.94 1.76
C SER A 47 1.59 -15.39 0.99
N GLY A 48 0.81 -14.47 1.55
CA GLY A 48 -0.34 -13.88 0.85
C GLY A 48 -1.61 -14.74 0.86
N GLN A 49 -1.88 -15.45 1.97
CA GLN A 49 -2.96 -16.44 2.08
C GLN A 49 -4.34 -15.87 1.68
N ILE A 50 -4.65 -14.65 2.10
CA ILE A 50 -5.85 -13.91 1.66
C ILE A 50 -5.48 -12.45 1.36
N ASN A 51 -4.64 -12.28 0.34
CA ASN A 51 -4.11 -10.98 -0.08
C ASN A 51 -5.23 -9.92 -0.25
N ASP A 52 -4.99 -8.72 0.29
CA ASP A 52 -5.88 -7.56 0.30
C ASP A 52 -7.23 -7.75 1.02
N TYR A 53 -7.44 -8.85 1.75
CA TYR A 53 -8.72 -9.12 2.43
C TYR A 53 -9.13 -7.99 3.39
N ALA A 54 -8.19 -7.50 4.20
CA ALA A 54 -8.44 -6.41 5.15
C ALA A 54 -7.86 -5.07 4.66
N LYS A 55 -7.82 -4.85 3.35
CA LYS A 55 -7.34 -3.59 2.75
C LYS A 55 -7.99 -2.36 3.37
N LYS A 56 -7.27 -1.25 3.32
CA LYS A 56 -7.73 0.07 3.76
C LYS A 56 -7.30 1.13 2.77
N GLU A 57 -8.08 2.19 2.67
CA GLU A 57 -7.69 3.40 1.95
C GLU A 57 -7.13 4.38 2.97
N TRP A 58 -5.88 4.16 3.38
CA TRP A 58 -5.19 5.02 4.34
C TRP A 58 -4.03 5.77 3.69
N ALA A 59 -3.86 7.03 4.08
CA ALA A 59 -2.69 7.83 3.75
C ALA A 59 -1.42 7.13 4.23
N GLY A 60 -0.39 7.11 3.39
CA GLY A 60 0.80 6.30 3.59
C GLY A 60 0.65 4.89 3.03
N LEU A 61 -0.44 4.17 3.30
CA LEU A 61 -0.68 2.83 2.74
C LEU A 61 -0.91 2.91 1.22
N VAL A 62 -1.73 3.86 0.77
CA VAL A 62 -1.99 4.07 -0.66
C VAL A 62 -0.72 4.46 -1.41
N SER A 63 0.05 5.42 -0.88
CA SER A 63 1.28 5.89 -1.52
C SER A 63 2.44 4.88 -1.48
N SER A 64 2.58 4.09 -0.41
CA SER A 64 3.73 3.19 -0.23
C SER A 64 3.48 1.72 -0.59
N TYR A 65 2.23 1.25 -0.62
CA TYR A 65 1.88 -0.13 -0.96
C TYR A 65 1.10 -0.22 -2.28
N TYR A 66 -0.04 0.47 -2.39
CA TYR A 66 -0.89 0.32 -3.57
C TYR A 66 -0.34 1.00 -4.81
N ARG A 67 0.18 2.23 -4.69
CA ARG A 67 0.75 2.98 -5.82
C ARG A 67 1.89 2.23 -6.54
N PRO A 68 2.92 1.68 -5.87
CA PRO A 68 3.96 0.93 -6.57
C PRO A 68 3.44 -0.35 -7.24
N ARG A 69 2.42 -1.03 -6.67
CA ARG A 69 1.74 -2.18 -7.32
C ARG A 69 1.06 -1.76 -8.62
N TRP A 70 0.29 -0.68 -8.60
CA TRP A 70 -0.33 -0.12 -9.80
C TRP A 70 0.71 0.30 -10.86
N ALA A 71 1.80 0.95 -10.44
CA ALA A 71 2.87 1.34 -11.36
C ALA A 71 3.50 0.13 -12.06
N LYS A 72 3.74 -0.98 -11.33
CA LYS A 72 4.23 -2.22 -11.90
C LYS A 72 3.24 -2.87 -12.86
N LEU A 73 1.96 -2.90 -12.51
CA LEU A 73 0.91 -3.44 -13.37
C LEU A 73 0.82 -2.66 -14.69
N PHE A 74 0.76 -1.33 -14.62
CA PHE A 74 0.70 -0.49 -15.83
C PHE A 74 1.99 -0.57 -16.64
N GLY A 75 3.14 -0.72 -15.99
CA GLY A 75 4.42 -0.99 -16.66
C GLY A 75 4.38 -2.31 -17.43
N ALA A 76 3.94 -3.40 -16.81
CA ALA A 76 3.81 -4.71 -17.45
C ALA A 76 2.83 -4.66 -18.63
N ALA A 77 1.67 -3.99 -18.47
CA ALA A 77 0.70 -3.81 -19.54
C ALA A 77 1.27 -3.00 -20.71
N SER A 78 2.01 -1.93 -20.43
CA SER A 78 2.63 -1.10 -21.48
C SER A 78 3.68 -1.90 -22.24
N SER A 79 4.60 -2.57 -21.54
CA SER A 79 5.64 -3.41 -22.17
C SER A 79 5.03 -4.53 -23.02
N TYR A 80 3.93 -5.13 -22.57
CA TYR A 80 3.22 -6.16 -23.33
C TYR A 80 2.67 -5.63 -24.65
N LEU A 81 2.03 -4.46 -24.63
CA LEU A 81 1.46 -3.81 -25.82
C LEU A 81 2.56 -3.34 -26.78
N ASP A 82 3.64 -2.75 -26.26
CA ASP A 82 4.79 -2.29 -27.06
C ASP A 82 5.52 -3.47 -27.72
N GLY A 83 5.52 -4.64 -27.07
CA GLY A 83 6.02 -5.91 -27.62
C GLY A 83 5.07 -6.60 -28.61
N GLY A 84 3.96 -5.95 -28.98
CA GLY A 84 2.98 -6.45 -29.95
C GLY A 84 2.06 -7.56 -29.44
N GLY A 85 2.04 -7.81 -28.13
CA GLY A 85 1.17 -8.85 -27.54
C GLY A 85 1.42 -10.26 -28.07
N SER A 86 2.68 -10.57 -28.42
CA SER A 86 3.06 -11.82 -29.09
C SER A 86 2.93 -13.08 -28.21
N GLN A 87 2.93 -12.92 -26.89
CA GLN A 87 2.69 -13.98 -25.91
C GLN A 87 1.28 -13.85 -25.28
N PRO A 88 0.75 -14.92 -24.66
CA PRO A 88 -0.46 -14.81 -23.85
C PRO A 88 -0.29 -13.78 -22.73
N TRP A 89 -1.31 -12.94 -22.52
CA TRP A 89 -1.31 -11.98 -21.41
C TRP A 89 -1.14 -12.64 -20.03
N SER A 90 -1.57 -13.90 -19.88
CA SER A 90 -1.36 -14.69 -18.66
C SER A 90 0.11 -14.80 -18.26
N ASP A 91 1.02 -14.87 -19.23
CA ASP A 91 2.44 -15.09 -18.98
C ASP A 91 3.08 -13.79 -18.47
N ALA A 92 2.78 -12.66 -19.13
CA ALA A 92 3.16 -11.33 -18.65
C ALA A 92 2.58 -11.02 -17.26
N MET A 93 1.35 -11.48 -16.99
CA MET A 93 0.74 -11.36 -15.66
C MET A 93 1.44 -12.22 -14.60
N ALA A 94 1.89 -13.42 -14.95
CA ALA A 94 2.64 -14.26 -14.03
C ALA A 94 3.99 -13.62 -13.66
N GLU A 95 4.68 -13.02 -14.63
CA GLU A 95 5.91 -12.25 -14.40
C GLU A 95 5.66 -11.05 -13.49
N TYR A 96 4.62 -10.26 -13.77
CA TYR A 96 4.18 -9.16 -12.90
C TYR A 96 3.89 -9.64 -11.46
N CYS A 97 3.14 -10.74 -11.30
CA CYS A 97 2.80 -11.29 -10.00
C CYS A 97 4.06 -11.69 -9.21
N ALA A 98 5.05 -12.29 -9.86
CA ALA A 98 6.33 -12.64 -9.24
C ALA A 98 7.14 -11.40 -8.85
N ASP A 99 7.22 -10.41 -9.74
CA ASP A 99 7.91 -9.15 -9.49
C ASP A 99 7.26 -8.36 -8.34
N VAL A 100 5.95 -8.11 -8.40
CA VAL A 100 5.26 -7.31 -7.39
C VAL A 100 5.32 -7.94 -6.00
N SER A 101 5.24 -9.27 -5.92
CA SER A 101 5.36 -9.99 -4.64
C SER A 101 6.72 -9.76 -3.99
N THR A 102 7.80 -9.87 -4.76
CA THR A 102 9.17 -9.84 -4.24
C THR A 102 9.72 -8.43 -4.08
N SER A 103 9.31 -7.48 -4.93
CA SER A 103 9.83 -6.12 -4.94
C SER A 103 8.98 -5.12 -4.15
N VAL A 104 7.70 -5.43 -3.89
CA VAL A 104 6.79 -4.54 -3.15
C VAL A 104 6.18 -5.24 -1.96
N GLU A 105 5.44 -6.33 -2.16
CA GLU A 105 4.53 -6.83 -1.12
C GLU A 105 5.27 -7.43 0.08
N LEU A 106 6.20 -8.35 -0.16
CA LEU A 106 6.98 -9.02 0.89
C LEU A 106 7.96 -8.09 1.63
N PRO A 107 8.67 -7.15 0.96
CA PRO A 107 9.49 -6.17 1.65
C PRO A 107 8.66 -5.18 2.48
N TRP A 108 7.52 -4.71 1.97
CA TRP A 108 6.72 -3.67 2.64
C TRP A 108 6.22 -4.07 4.02
N GLN A 109 5.85 -5.34 4.21
CA GLN A 109 5.44 -5.85 5.54
C GLN A 109 6.59 -5.92 6.55
N LYS A 110 7.84 -6.01 6.09
CA LYS A 110 9.05 -6.05 6.93
C LYS A 110 9.67 -4.67 7.15
N ASP A 111 9.22 -3.66 6.42
CA ASP A 111 9.67 -2.28 6.55
C ASP A 111 9.28 -1.70 7.93
N THR A 112 10.05 -0.72 8.39
CA THR A 112 9.84 0.03 9.64
C THR A 112 9.72 1.55 9.40
N THR A 113 9.55 1.96 8.15
CA THR A 113 9.28 3.35 7.75
C THR A 113 8.09 3.90 8.54
N THR A 114 8.29 5.05 9.19
CA THR A 114 7.25 5.76 9.93
C THR A 114 6.39 6.61 9.01
N PHE A 115 5.12 6.80 9.38
CA PHE A 115 4.17 7.62 8.64
C PHE A 115 3.55 8.67 9.57
N PRO A 116 3.10 9.83 9.06
CA PRO A 116 2.41 10.82 9.87
C PRO A 116 1.18 10.25 10.58
N ASP A 117 1.00 10.63 11.84
CA ASP A 117 -0.12 10.25 12.71
C ASP A 117 -1.06 11.42 13.04
N THR A 118 -0.72 12.61 12.53
CA THR A 118 -1.49 13.84 12.63
C THR A 118 -1.98 14.27 11.23
N PRO A 119 -3.25 14.73 11.11
CA PRO A 119 -3.78 15.14 9.82
C PRO A 119 -3.10 16.39 9.28
N THR A 120 -3.03 16.52 7.95
CA THR A 120 -2.52 17.70 7.27
C THR A 120 -3.39 18.06 6.06
N GLY A 121 -3.62 19.35 5.85
CA GLY A 121 -4.44 19.87 4.74
C GLY A 121 -5.92 20.08 5.10
N ASP A 122 -6.70 20.50 4.09
CA ASP A 122 -8.14 20.78 4.20
C ASP A 122 -8.92 19.79 3.32
N THR A 123 -9.74 18.95 3.96
CA THR A 123 -10.55 17.92 3.30
C THR A 123 -11.48 18.49 2.24
N VAL A 124 -12.16 19.60 2.53
CA VAL A 124 -13.16 20.19 1.63
C VAL A 124 -12.48 20.85 0.43
N ALA A 125 -11.43 21.62 0.68
CA ALA A 125 -10.68 22.29 -0.37
C ALA A 125 -10.06 21.27 -1.34
N LEU A 126 -9.43 20.21 -0.81
CA LEU A 126 -8.80 19.19 -1.64
C LEU A 126 -9.82 18.31 -2.38
N SER A 127 -10.94 17.97 -1.74
CA SER A 127 -12.04 17.25 -2.40
C SER A 127 -12.58 18.02 -3.61
N ARG A 128 -12.84 19.32 -3.47
CA ARG A 128 -13.27 20.18 -4.58
C ARG A 128 -12.24 20.22 -5.72
N LYS A 129 -10.96 20.31 -5.39
CA LYS A 129 -9.87 20.30 -6.38
C LYS A 129 -9.85 18.99 -7.16
N LEU A 130 -10.01 17.85 -6.50
CA LEU A 130 -10.03 16.55 -7.16
C LEU A 130 -11.27 16.37 -8.03
N ALA A 131 -12.45 16.79 -7.55
CA ALA A 131 -13.68 16.75 -8.33
C ALA A 131 -13.57 17.55 -9.63
N ALA A 132 -12.96 18.73 -9.60
CA ALA A 132 -12.78 19.56 -10.81
C ALA A 132 -11.89 18.93 -11.90
N VAL A 133 -11.12 17.88 -11.58
CA VAL A 133 -10.21 17.21 -12.52
C VAL A 133 -10.72 15.83 -12.94
N TYR A 134 -11.38 15.11 -12.03
CA TYR A 134 -11.66 13.68 -12.17
C TYR A 134 -13.16 13.32 -12.13
N ALA A 135 -14.07 14.28 -11.92
CA ALA A 135 -15.52 14.07 -11.98
C ALA A 135 -16.11 14.71 -13.24
#